data_AF-A0A085ASR8-F1
#
_entry.id   AF-A0A085ASR8-F1
#
_cell.length_a   1.000
_cell.length_b   1.000
_cell.length_c   1.000
_cell.angle_alpha   90.00
_cell.angle_beta   90.00
_cell.angle_gamma   90.00
#
_symmetry.space_group_name_H-M   'P 1'
#
loop_
_entity.id
_entity.type
_entity.pdbx_description
1 polymer ?
#
loop_
_entity_poly.entity_id
_entity_poly.type
_entity_poly.pdbx_seq_one_letter_code
_entity_poly.pdbx_strand_id
1 'polypeptide(L)'
;MKARLIPPYENYTGNVLWRKEDFINKVDDISTSLKKLRDMGYWASAYPEGDGITFKYTKDSYQKSSIEILEDFSICFEWVEIELAKSRSSNLELAELEGKNKNMECIVIVPIEKIFIQETIEIGKYIFYCGRQFDEESHKRLSEQDGSYIQFNCDLPYIDLLKLNSSIDHNSHVINMCLSIAEYALDLVRFSHSSFTRMEYTPNPAGQRSDGFYDVEIIPCEMTHLKPIKISGISRPLAVSNNWPGPQVDSLYYPGLHYLSSVYDGIVENELSKLVSSVVRACRQSFYSIGAESQFLNLVFALDGLANIDPNWKGWKQRTYIAALTCNNSLIKFKKNLEVYDELYTDVRNKLVHDGKDFYELNVNANESSEQIFKYIKIIIILIESNGFSTLQELRDYAVHLLQQEGYRTASVEIIDKVSLLRGKNPNYPSW
;
A
#
# COMPACT_ATOMS: atom_id res chain seq x y z
N MET A 1 14.97 26.12 23.85
CA MET A 1 14.53 24.71 23.92
C MET A 1 13.25 24.68 24.72
N LYS A 2 12.23 23.94 24.27
CA LYS A 2 10.92 23.90 24.92
C LYS A 2 10.68 22.53 25.56
N ALA A 3 9.97 22.53 26.69
CA ALA A 3 9.53 21.32 27.35
C ALA A 3 8.10 21.47 27.90
N ARG A 4 7.40 20.34 28.05
CA ARG A 4 6.04 20.26 28.59
C ARG A 4 6.06 19.56 29.95
N LEU A 5 5.51 20.22 30.97
CA LEU A 5 5.37 19.65 32.31
C LEU A 5 3.95 19.13 32.52
N ILE A 6 3.83 17.82 32.73
CA ILE A 6 2.63 17.14 33.18
C ILE A 6 2.76 16.95 34.70
N PRO A 7 2.00 17.68 35.53
CA PRO A 7 2.03 17.50 36.97
C PRO A 7 1.57 16.08 37.37
N PRO A 8 2.01 15.56 38.53
CA PRO A 8 1.45 14.32 39.08
C PRO A 8 -0.06 14.43 39.26
N TYR A 9 -0.79 13.36 39.01
CA TYR A 9 -2.24 13.30 39.20
C TYR A 9 -2.66 11.90 39.65
N GLU A 10 -3.62 11.82 40.56
CA GLU A 10 -4.10 10.55 41.13
C GLU A 10 -2.93 9.69 41.63
N ASN A 11 -2.71 8.52 41.01
CA ASN A 11 -1.61 7.60 41.32
C ASN A 11 -0.45 7.68 40.32
N TYR A 12 -0.48 8.62 39.38
CA TYR A 12 0.53 8.80 38.35
C TYR A 12 1.60 9.81 38.78
N THR A 13 2.85 9.50 38.46
CA THR A 13 3.98 10.42 38.60
C THR A 13 3.89 11.54 37.58
N GLY A 14 4.51 12.68 37.89
CA GLY A 14 4.63 13.78 36.94
C GLY A 14 5.70 13.48 35.91
N ASN A 15 5.60 14.13 34.75
CA ASN A 15 6.56 13.99 33.66
C ASN A 15 6.93 15.37 33.11
N VAL A 16 8.19 15.53 32.69
CA VAL A 16 8.62 16.64 31.83
C VAL A 16 9.10 16.05 30.53
N LEU A 17 8.59 16.55 29.41
CA LEU A 17 8.80 15.99 28.09
C LEU A 17 9.41 17.02 27.17
N TRP A 18 10.31 16.59 26.31
CA TRP A 18 10.94 17.45 25.31
C TRP A 18 11.33 16.66 24.07
N ARG A 19 11.63 17.39 23.01
CA ARG A 19 12.19 16.81 21.80
C ARG A 19 13.62 16.31 22.04
N LYS A 20 13.86 15.02 21.85
CA LYS A 20 15.16 14.38 22.12
C LYS A 20 16.34 15.06 21.43
N GLU A 21 16.18 15.45 20.16
CA GLU A 21 17.27 16.04 19.37
C GLU A 21 17.77 17.37 19.94
N ASP A 22 16.87 18.16 20.55
CA ASP A 22 17.21 19.45 21.12
C ASP A 22 18.07 19.31 22.40
N PHE A 23 18.05 18.13 23.02
CA PHE A 23 18.63 17.86 24.36
C PHE A 23 19.77 16.82 24.35
N ILE A 24 20.12 16.26 23.19
CA ILE A 24 21.08 15.15 23.09
C ILE A 24 22.47 15.50 23.66
N ASN A 25 22.88 16.77 23.57
CA ASN A 25 24.16 17.28 24.07
C ASN A 25 24.05 17.96 25.44
N LYS A 26 22.96 17.73 26.18
CA LYS A 26 22.64 18.41 27.44
C LYS A 26 22.66 17.50 28.66
N VAL A 27 23.36 16.38 28.57
CA VAL A 27 23.42 15.36 29.63
C VAL A 27 23.90 15.94 30.97
N ASP A 28 24.97 16.74 30.97
CA ASP A 28 25.52 17.35 32.19
C ASP A 28 24.59 18.43 32.77
N ASP A 29 23.98 19.24 31.90
CA ASP A 29 23.00 20.27 32.28
C ASP A 29 21.76 19.60 32.93
N ILE A 30 21.25 18.51 32.32
CA ILE A 30 20.13 17.72 32.85
C ILE A 30 20.50 17.09 34.21
N SER A 31 21.68 16.49 34.33
CA SER A 31 22.15 15.88 35.57
C SER A 31 22.24 16.90 36.71
N THR A 32 22.76 18.08 36.41
CA THR A 32 22.87 19.20 37.37
C THR A 32 21.49 19.69 37.80
N SER A 33 20.56 19.89 36.86
CA SER A 33 19.18 20.30 37.14
C SER A 33 18.42 19.24 37.95
N LEU A 34 18.61 17.94 37.67
CA LEU A 34 18.03 16.85 38.44
C LEU A 34 18.54 16.81 39.88
N LYS A 35 19.83 17.12 40.11
CA LYS A 35 20.38 17.23 41.46
C LYS A 35 19.70 18.37 42.23
N LYS A 36 19.55 19.56 41.62
CA LYS A 36 18.82 20.70 42.22
C LYS A 36 17.39 20.29 42.63
N LEU A 37 16.66 19.60 41.77
CA LEU A 37 15.30 19.10 42.09
C LEU A 37 15.28 18.11 43.25
N ARG A 38 16.25 17.19 43.31
CA ARG A 38 16.35 16.20 44.39
C ARG A 38 16.61 16.88 45.73
N ASP A 39 17.44 17.92 45.75
CA ASP A 39 17.69 18.73 46.94
C ASP A 39 16.41 19.48 47.41
N MET A 40 15.48 19.77 46.49
CA MET A 40 14.16 20.37 46.79
C MET A 40 13.11 19.34 47.27
N GLY A 41 13.45 18.05 47.39
CA GLY A 41 12.56 17.00 47.92
C GLY A 41 11.79 16.20 46.86
N TYR A 42 12.15 16.35 45.59
CA TYR A 42 11.63 15.50 44.51
C TYR A 42 12.44 14.21 44.38
N TRP A 43 11.75 13.11 44.13
CA TRP A 43 12.34 12.01 43.38
C TRP A 43 12.21 12.34 41.89
N ALA A 44 13.30 12.33 41.14
CA ALA A 44 13.30 12.62 39.70
C ALA A 44 14.37 11.80 38.96
N SER A 45 14.02 11.29 37.78
CA SER A 45 14.90 10.49 36.92
C SER A 45 14.66 10.82 35.45
N ALA A 46 15.74 11.00 34.69
CA ALA A 46 15.66 11.09 33.23
C ALA A 46 15.17 9.76 32.63
N TYR A 47 14.46 9.85 31.52
CA TYR A 47 14.11 8.71 30.70
C TYR A 47 15.35 8.17 29.98
N PRO A 48 15.55 6.84 29.94
CA PRO A 48 16.63 6.21 29.16
C PRO A 48 16.65 6.64 27.69
N GLU A 49 15.47 6.92 27.13
CA GLU A 49 15.26 7.31 25.74
C GLU A 49 15.76 8.74 25.46
N GLY A 50 15.86 9.58 26.48
CA GLY A 50 16.39 10.95 26.42
C GLY A 50 15.36 12.03 26.07
N ASP A 51 14.08 11.70 26.01
CA ASP A 51 12.95 12.58 25.64
C ASP A 51 12.18 13.14 26.85
N GLY A 52 12.68 12.93 28.08
CA GLY A 52 12.05 13.51 29.26
C GLY A 52 12.59 13.07 30.61
N ILE A 53 11.84 13.42 31.65
CA ILE A 53 12.06 13.11 33.06
C ILE A 53 10.74 12.66 33.67
N THR A 54 10.78 11.65 34.53
CA THR A 54 9.70 11.36 35.47
C THR A 54 10.03 11.86 36.87
N PHE A 55 9.02 12.30 37.61
CA PHE A 55 9.20 12.83 38.96
C PHE A 55 8.02 12.58 39.89
N LYS A 56 8.30 12.62 41.19
CA LYS A 56 7.31 12.61 42.26
C LYS A 56 7.80 13.48 43.40
N TYR A 57 6.95 14.35 43.93
CA TYR A 57 7.26 15.06 45.16
C TYR A 57 7.12 14.11 46.35
N THR A 58 8.17 13.97 47.16
CA THR A 58 8.26 12.94 48.22
C THR A 58 8.34 13.50 49.62
N LYS A 59 8.43 14.82 49.74
CA LYS A 59 8.64 15.51 51.01
C LYS A 59 7.28 15.94 51.58
N ASP A 60 6.94 15.41 52.76
CA ASP A 60 5.76 15.75 53.56
C ASP A 60 4.39 15.26 53.03
N SER A 61 3.37 15.34 53.90
CA SER A 61 1.96 15.06 53.57
C SER A 61 1.31 16.16 52.71
N TYR A 62 2.09 17.17 52.33
CA TYR A 62 1.63 18.32 51.53
C TYR A 62 1.81 18.03 50.04
N GLN A 63 0.72 18.08 49.28
CA GLN A 63 0.78 18.02 47.82
C GLN A 63 0.95 19.44 47.26
N LYS A 64 2.06 19.67 46.56
CA LYS A 64 2.29 20.90 45.80
C LYS A 64 1.28 21.04 44.67
N SER A 65 0.84 22.27 44.43
CA SER A 65 0.03 22.63 43.27
C SER A 65 0.83 22.56 41.97
N SER A 66 0.15 22.44 40.83
CA SER A 66 0.78 22.41 39.51
C SER A 66 1.63 23.65 39.20
N ILE A 67 1.25 24.81 39.76
CA ILE A 67 1.97 26.08 39.55
C ILE A 67 3.27 26.09 40.36
N GLU A 68 3.23 25.68 41.63
CA GLU A 68 4.44 25.57 42.46
C GLU A 68 5.43 24.56 41.86
N ILE A 69 4.93 23.44 41.33
CA ILE A 69 5.76 22.46 40.63
C ILE A 69 6.40 23.10 39.37
N LEU A 70 5.64 23.85 38.58
CA LEU A 70 6.17 24.54 37.40
C LEU A 70 7.27 25.53 37.77
N GLU A 71 7.08 26.31 38.83
CA GLU A 71 8.06 27.28 39.32
C GLU A 71 9.35 26.59 39.77
N ASP A 72 9.25 25.52 40.56
CA ASP A 72 10.42 24.74 40.99
C ASP A 72 11.21 24.18 39.81
N PHE A 73 10.50 23.61 38.83
CA PHE A 73 11.12 23.10 37.61
C PHE A 73 11.76 24.21 36.77
N SER A 74 11.12 25.38 36.66
CA SER A 74 11.66 26.53 35.91
C SER A 74 12.93 27.07 36.55
N ILE A 75 13.04 27.03 37.88
CA ILE A 75 14.27 27.42 38.60
C ILE A 75 15.37 26.38 38.40
N CYS A 76 15.03 25.09 38.46
CA CYS A 76 16.01 24.02 38.33
C CYS A 76 16.53 23.87 36.89
N PHE A 77 15.68 24.11 35.90
CA PHE A 77 15.95 24.03 34.46
C PHE A 77 15.93 25.43 33.82
N GLU A 78 16.66 26.39 34.39
CA GLU A 78 16.73 27.79 33.93
C GLU A 78 17.11 27.97 32.44
N TRP A 79 17.71 26.94 31.83
CA TRP A 79 18.13 26.89 30.44
C TRP A 79 17.05 26.32 29.49
N VAL A 80 15.87 25.96 30.01
CA VAL A 80 14.73 25.39 29.27
C VAL A 80 13.48 26.24 29.49
N GLU A 81 12.74 26.50 28.42
CA GLU A 81 11.40 27.08 28.50
C GLU A 81 10.39 25.96 28.82
N ILE A 82 9.99 25.84 30.08
CA ILE A 82 9.02 24.84 30.54
C ILE A 82 7.63 25.46 30.59
N GLU A 83 6.69 24.83 29.89
CA GLU A 83 5.28 25.21 29.89
C GLU A 83 4.44 24.07 30.49
N LEU A 84 3.33 24.39 31.15
CA LEU A 84 2.37 23.36 31.56
C LEU A 84 1.78 22.65 30.34
N ALA A 85 1.62 21.34 30.48
CA ALA A 85 0.98 20.50 29.48
C ALA A 85 -0.50 20.84 29.30
N LYS A 86 -1.01 20.67 28.08
CA LYS A 86 -2.43 20.89 27.76
C LYS A 86 -3.30 19.67 28.06
N SER A 87 -2.69 18.50 28.09
CA SER A 87 -3.30 17.21 28.32
C SER A 87 -2.49 16.39 29.34
N ARG A 88 -3.08 15.31 29.84
CA ARG A 88 -2.39 14.34 30.70
C ARG A 88 -1.63 13.27 29.91
N SER A 89 -1.68 13.30 28.58
CA SER A 89 -1.09 12.27 27.72
C SER A 89 0.32 12.67 27.28
N SER A 90 1.33 11.95 27.78
CA SER A 90 2.72 12.19 27.40
C SER A 90 2.94 12.15 25.89
N ASN A 91 2.30 11.19 25.21
CA ASN A 91 2.48 11.04 23.76
C ASN A 91 1.90 12.23 22.99
N LEU A 92 0.74 12.76 23.41
CA LEU A 92 0.14 13.92 22.74
C LEU A 92 0.96 15.19 22.95
N GLU A 93 1.45 15.42 24.17
CA GLU A 93 2.33 16.56 24.44
C GLU A 93 3.64 16.47 23.67
N LEU A 94 4.25 15.27 23.60
CA LEU A 94 5.46 15.05 22.82
C LEU A 94 5.20 15.24 21.31
N ALA A 95 4.05 14.78 20.81
CA ALA A 95 3.66 14.97 19.42
C ALA A 95 3.50 16.46 19.04
N GLU A 96 3.15 17.35 19.98
CA GLU A 96 3.12 18.80 19.76
C GLU A 96 4.53 19.43 19.73
N LEU A 97 5.49 18.83 20.43
CA LEU A 97 6.88 19.30 20.48
C LEU A 97 7.73 18.79 19.30
N GLU A 98 7.34 17.65 18.72
CA GLU A 98 8.07 17.00 17.65
C GLU A 98 7.95 17.69 16.29
N GLY A 99 8.97 17.52 15.46
CA GLY A 99 9.01 18.06 14.10
C GLY A 99 8.15 17.25 13.13
N LYS A 100 7.38 17.93 12.27
CA LYS A 100 6.47 17.27 11.29
C LYS A 100 7.14 16.30 10.31
N ASN A 101 8.45 16.41 10.12
CA ASN A 101 9.19 15.64 9.13
C ASN A 101 9.99 14.47 9.72
N LYS A 102 9.84 14.19 11.02
CA LYS A 102 10.54 13.08 11.67
C LYS A 102 9.79 11.78 11.39
N ASN A 103 10.46 10.88 10.69
CA ASN A 103 10.01 9.50 10.50
C ASN A 103 10.75 8.58 11.47
N MET A 104 10.14 7.43 11.72
CA MET A 104 10.68 6.36 12.55
C MET A 104 10.63 5.05 11.77
N GLU A 105 11.75 4.33 11.75
CA GLU A 105 11.78 2.99 11.17
C GLU A 105 10.95 2.03 12.01
N CYS A 106 10.00 1.34 11.36
CA CYS A 106 9.12 0.37 11.99
C CYS A 106 9.09 -0.94 11.20
N ILE A 107 8.95 -2.05 11.91
CA ILE A 107 8.49 -3.31 11.31
C ILE A 107 6.96 -3.32 11.40
N VAL A 108 6.31 -3.51 10.26
CA VAL A 108 4.86 -3.57 10.15
C VAL A 108 4.44 -4.98 9.81
N ILE A 109 3.44 -5.48 10.54
CA ILE A 109 2.89 -6.83 10.40
C ILE A 109 1.39 -6.70 10.12
N VAL A 110 0.94 -7.29 9.01
CA VAL A 110 -0.43 -7.19 8.52
C VAL A 110 -0.99 -8.60 8.30
N PRO A 111 -2.06 -9.02 9.02
CA PRO A 111 -2.70 -10.29 8.75
C PRO A 111 -3.23 -10.37 7.32
N ILE A 112 -3.22 -11.58 6.76
CA ILE A 112 -3.84 -11.86 5.48
C ILE A 112 -4.79 -13.04 5.62
N GLU A 113 -5.94 -12.92 4.96
CA GLU A 113 -6.99 -13.95 4.95
C GLU A 113 -7.31 -14.40 3.53
N LYS A 114 -7.91 -15.60 3.45
CA LYS A 114 -8.26 -16.27 2.19
C LYS A 114 -7.03 -16.42 1.30
N ILE A 115 -5.99 -16.99 1.88
CA ILE A 115 -4.75 -17.33 1.19
C ILE A 115 -4.11 -18.47 1.98
N PHE A 116 -3.64 -19.48 1.27
CA PHE A 116 -2.90 -20.58 1.86
C PHE A 116 -1.44 -20.46 1.45
N ILE A 117 -0.55 -20.45 2.43
CA ILE A 117 0.90 -20.35 2.24
C ILE A 117 1.51 -21.51 3.00
N GLN A 118 2.18 -22.40 2.29
CA GLN A 118 2.74 -23.62 2.87
C GLN A 118 4.04 -23.33 3.63
N GLU A 119 4.91 -22.51 3.05
CA GLU A 119 6.22 -22.14 3.59
C GLU A 119 6.39 -20.62 3.52
N THR A 120 7.17 -20.02 4.42
CA THR A 120 7.42 -18.58 4.39
C THR A 120 8.12 -18.17 3.09
N ILE A 121 7.57 -17.18 2.39
CA ILE A 121 8.06 -16.71 1.08
C ILE A 121 8.55 -15.27 1.19
N GLU A 122 9.70 -14.99 0.60
CA GLU A 122 10.26 -13.64 0.50
C GLU A 122 10.20 -13.12 -0.94
N ILE A 123 9.76 -11.88 -1.12
CA ILE A 123 9.83 -11.17 -2.40
C ILE A 123 10.01 -9.67 -2.16
N GLY A 124 11.10 -9.12 -2.68
CA GLY A 124 11.45 -7.72 -2.42
C GLY A 124 11.66 -7.47 -0.93
N LYS A 125 11.06 -6.40 -0.40
CA LYS A 125 11.05 -6.11 1.05
C LYS A 125 9.98 -6.88 1.84
N TYR A 126 9.16 -7.70 1.20
CA TYR A 126 8.02 -8.35 1.82
C TYR A 126 8.33 -9.79 2.20
N ILE A 127 7.95 -10.16 3.42
CA ILE A 127 8.01 -11.52 3.93
C ILE A 127 6.58 -12.00 4.17
N PHE A 128 6.17 -13.04 3.47
CA PHE A 128 4.88 -13.70 3.64
C PHE A 128 5.05 -14.89 4.56
N TYR A 129 4.67 -14.73 5.82
CA TYR A 129 4.71 -15.84 6.77
C TYR A 129 3.55 -16.79 6.54
N CYS A 130 3.85 -18.08 6.51
CA CYS A 130 2.84 -19.13 6.57
C CYS A 130 2.12 -19.13 7.92
N GLY A 131 1.02 -19.90 8.03
CA GLY A 131 0.36 -20.11 9.32
C GLY A 131 1.32 -20.71 10.34
N ARG A 132 1.18 -20.34 11.61
CA ARG A 132 2.12 -20.69 12.69
C ARG A 132 2.33 -22.20 12.82
N GLN A 133 1.30 -23.00 12.56
CA GLN A 133 1.35 -24.46 12.58
C GLN A 133 2.24 -25.07 11.48
N PHE A 134 2.57 -24.31 10.44
CA PHE A 134 3.43 -24.74 9.33
C PHE A 134 4.86 -24.16 9.44
N ASP A 135 5.10 -23.26 10.40
CA ASP A 135 6.39 -22.58 10.57
C ASP A 135 7.29 -23.33 11.57
N GLU A 136 8.32 -24.01 11.05
CA GLU A 136 9.32 -24.73 11.86
C GLU A 136 10.09 -23.79 12.81
N GLU A 137 10.24 -22.51 12.46
CA GLU A 137 10.92 -21.50 13.25
C GLU A 137 9.95 -20.52 13.91
N SER A 138 8.73 -20.97 14.24
CA SER A 138 7.67 -20.14 14.83
C SER A 138 8.06 -19.38 16.11
N HIS A 139 9.12 -19.79 16.81
CA HIS A 139 9.69 -19.10 17.98
C HIS A 139 10.46 -17.82 17.63
N LYS A 140 10.85 -17.62 16.36
CA LYS A 140 11.52 -16.41 15.86
C LYS A 140 10.55 -15.35 15.34
N ARG A 141 9.27 -15.71 15.15
CA ARG A 141 8.24 -14.77 14.67
C ARG A 141 8.10 -13.61 15.65
N LEU A 142 7.95 -12.42 15.11
CA LEU A 142 7.73 -11.20 15.89
C LEU A 142 6.26 -11.05 16.33
N SER A 143 5.33 -11.69 15.63
CA SER A 143 3.91 -11.65 15.92
C SER A 143 3.41 -12.96 16.52
N GLU A 144 2.52 -12.84 17.50
CA GLU A 144 1.84 -13.97 18.14
C GLU A 144 0.64 -14.50 17.32
N GLN A 145 0.38 -13.94 16.13
CA GLN A 145 -0.75 -14.35 15.30
C GLN A 145 -0.63 -15.79 14.79
N ASP A 146 -1.70 -16.57 14.88
CA ASP A 146 -1.70 -17.96 14.40
C ASP A 146 -1.77 -18.05 12.86
N GLY A 147 -2.44 -17.09 12.22
CA GLY A 147 -2.61 -17.08 10.77
C GLY A 147 -1.38 -16.65 9.98
N SER A 148 -1.54 -16.65 8.66
CA SER A 148 -0.58 -16.05 7.74
C SER A 148 -0.61 -14.52 7.85
N TYR A 149 0.55 -13.89 7.65
CA TYR A 149 0.68 -12.43 7.64
C TYR A 149 1.78 -11.97 6.69
N ILE A 150 1.76 -10.69 6.34
CA ILE A 150 2.86 -10.01 5.64
C ILE A 150 3.63 -9.19 6.67
N GLN A 151 4.95 -9.27 6.61
CA GLN A 151 5.88 -8.43 7.36
C GLN A 151 6.75 -7.64 6.41
N PHE A 152 6.98 -6.36 6.72
CA PHE A 152 7.89 -5.49 5.98
C PHE A 152 8.38 -4.35 6.87
N ASN A 153 9.51 -3.74 6.50
CA ASN A 153 10.00 -2.53 7.13
C ASN A 153 9.46 -1.30 6.39
N CYS A 154 9.08 -0.26 7.13
CA CYS A 154 8.78 1.04 6.56
C CYS A 154 8.99 2.18 7.55
N ASP A 155 9.22 3.36 6.99
CA ASP A 155 9.25 4.61 7.74
C ASP A 155 7.83 5.14 7.97
N LEU A 156 7.47 5.34 9.24
CA LEU A 156 6.20 5.96 9.64
C LEU A 156 6.45 7.32 10.30
N PRO A 157 5.61 8.34 10.07
CA PRO A 157 5.75 9.62 10.75
C PRO A 157 5.64 9.45 12.27
N TYR A 158 6.67 9.90 13.01
CA TYR A 158 6.74 9.68 14.45
C TYR A 158 5.58 10.35 15.20
N ILE A 159 5.16 11.53 14.73
CA ILE A 159 3.99 12.24 15.27
C ILE A 159 2.72 11.38 15.16
N ASP A 160 2.56 10.64 14.07
CA ASP A 160 1.36 9.82 13.88
C ASP A 160 1.36 8.61 14.80
N LEU A 161 2.53 8.02 15.08
CA LEU A 161 2.69 6.96 16.06
C LEU A 161 2.38 7.43 17.48
N LEU A 162 2.85 8.62 17.87
CA LEU A 162 2.56 9.21 19.18
C LEU A 162 1.07 9.51 19.37
N LYS A 163 0.37 9.88 18.29
CA LYS A 163 -1.06 10.19 18.31
C LYS A 163 -1.96 8.95 18.19
N LEU A 164 -1.41 7.75 18.10
CA LEU A 164 -2.23 6.54 18.13
C LEU A 164 -3.11 6.48 19.39
N ASN A 165 -4.33 6.02 19.21
CA ASN A 165 -5.42 5.99 20.18
C ASN A 165 -5.94 7.37 20.64
N SER A 166 -5.54 8.46 19.98
CA SER A 166 -6.15 9.77 20.22
C SER A 166 -7.58 9.88 19.68
N SER A 167 -7.83 9.25 18.53
CA SER A 167 -9.15 9.20 17.89
C SER A 167 -9.26 8.01 16.94
N ILE A 168 -10.48 7.60 16.62
CA ILE A 168 -10.76 6.55 15.64
C ILE A 168 -10.28 6.95 14.25
N ASP A 169 -10.45 8.21 13.86
CA ASP A 169 -10.02 8.74 12.57
C ASP A 169 -8.49 8.69 12.42
N HIS A 170 -7.75 9.04 13.47
CA HIS A 170 -6.30 9.00 13.46
C HIS A 170 -5.78 7.57 13.40
N ASN A 171 -6.39 6.65 14.16
CA ASN A 171 -6.08 5.22 14.05
C ASN A 171 -6.34 4.71 12.64
N SER A 172 -7.47 5.08 12.04
CA SER A 172 -7.84 4.69 10.67
C SER A 172 -6.85 5.24 9.64
N HIS A 173 -6.33 6.45 9.85
CA HIS A 173 -5.29 7.04 9.01
C HIS A 173 -4.02 6.19 9.02
N VAL A 174 -3.46 5.88 10.21
CA VAL A 174 -2.23 5.08 10.34
C VAL A 174 -2.43 3.64 9.85
N ILE A 175 -3.57 3.02 10.15
CA ILE A 175 -3.96 1.71 9.60
C ILE A 175 -3.87 1.78 8.07
N ASN A 176 -4.56 2.73 7.43
CA ASN A 176 -4.59 2.83 5.97
C ASN A 176 -3.21 3.08 5.34
N MET A 177 -2.30 3.80 6.01
CA MET A 177 -0.91 3.94 5.55
C MET A 177 -0.21 2.58 5.46
N CYS A 178 -0.29 1.80 6.54
CA CYS A 178 0.31 0.47 6.62
C CYS A 178 -0.32 -0.49 5.61
N LEU A 179 -1.65 -0.51 5.52
CA LEU A 179 -2.38 -1.35 4.58
C LEU A 179 -2.05 -1.01 3.13
N SER A 180 -1.85 0.27 2.78
CA SER A 180 -1.50 0.65 1.42
C SER A 180 -0.19 0.00 0.95
N ILE A 181 0.78 -0.17 1.86
CA ILE A 181 2.06 -0.82 1.56
C ILE A 181 1.89 -2.34 1.50
N ALA A 182 1.10 -2.92 2.41
CA ALA A 182 0.80 -4.35 2.42
C ALA A 182 0.00 -4.80 1.18
N GLU A 183 -0.85 -3.93 0.65
CA GLU A 183 -1.60 -4.21 -0.58
C GLU A 183 -0.70 -4.39 -1.80
N TYR A 184 0.46 -3.71 -1.86
CA TYR A 184 1.44 -3.96 -2.92
C TYR A 184 2.00 -5.38 -2.89
N ALA A 185 2.20 -5.94 -1.70
CA ALA A 185 2.60 -7.33 -1.56
C ALA A 185 1.49 -8.27 -2.07
N LEU A 186 0.24 -8.06 -1.63
CA LEU A 186 -0.89 -8.87 -2.13
C LEU A 186 -1.17 -8.65 -3.63
N ASP A 187 -0.82 -7.50 -4.20
CA ASP A 187 -0.91 -7.29 -5.64
C ASP A 187 0.01 -8.25 -6.41
N LEU A 188 1.17 -8.62 -5.87
CA LEU A 188 2.04 -9.65 -6.46
C LEU A 188 1.34 -11.02 -6.47
N VAL A 189 0.64 -11.36 -5.40
CA VAL A 189 -0.18 -12.58 -5.31
C VAL A 189 -1.32 -12.53 -6.34
N ARG A 190 -2.09 -11.44 -6.37
CA ARG A 190 -3.23 -11.28 -7.30
C ARG A 190 -2.79 -11.32 -8.75
N PHE A 191 -1.66 -10.69 -9.06
CA PHE A 191 -1.08 -10.67 -10.40
C PHE A 191 -0.71 -12.07 -10.89
N SER A 192 -0.24 -12.95 -10.00
CA SER A 192 0.21 -14.29 -10.36
C SER A 192 -0.87 -15.37 -10.24
N HIS A 193 -1.73 -15.29 -9.21
CA HIS A 193 -2.63 -16.40 -8.82
C HIS A 193 -4.12 -16.10 -9.00
N SER A 194 -4.54 -14.83 -9.08
CA SER A 194 -5.97 -14.50 -9.23
C SER A 194 -6.41 -14.48 -10.70
N SER A 195 -7.70 -14.77 -10.91
CA SER A 195 -8.36 -14.85 -12.21
C SER A 195 -9.80 -14.40 -12.08
N PHE A 196 -10.31 -13.65 -13.07
CA PHE A 196 -11.72 -13.25 -13.09
C PHE A 196 -12.64 -14.44 -13.41
N THR A 197 -12.14 -15.48 -14.07
CA THR A 197 -12.90 -16.72 -14.30
C THR A 197 -12.84 -17.69 -13.12
N ARG A 198 -11.98 -17.43 -12.13
CA ARG A 198 -11.84 -18.20 -10.89
C ARG A 198 -11.68 -17.27 -9.69
N MET A 199 -12.72 -16.49 -9.41
CA MET A 199 -12.71 -15.47 -8.33
C MET A 199 -12.51 -16.09 -6.94
N GLU A 200 -12.78 -17.40 -6.79
CA GLU A 200 -12.48 -18.16 -5.59
C GLU A 200 -10.99 -18.12 -5.18
N TYR A 201 -10.08 -17.80 -6.11
CA TYR A 201 -8.64 -17.66 -5.89
C TYR A 201 -8.17 -16.21 -5.69
N THR A 202 -9.07 -15.30 -5.33
CA THR A 202 -8.72 -13.93 -4.97
C THR A 202 -8.58 -13.81 -3.45
N PRO A 203 -7.43 -13.38 -2.90
CA PRO A 203 -7.32 -13.19 -1.46
C PRO A 203 -8.19 -12.03 -0.95
N ASN A 204 -8.40 -11.94 0.36
CA ASN A 204 -9.00 -10.74 0.94
C ASN A 204 -8.06 -9.52 0.81
N PRO A 205 -8.58 -8.29 0.87
CA PRO A 205 -7.80 -7.08 1.13
C PRO A 205 -6.82 -7.27 2.30
N ALA A 206 -5.66 -6.60 2.24
CA ALA A 206 -4.65 -6.72 3.27
C ALA A 206 -5.20 -6.23 4.62
N GLY A 207 -4.89 -6.96 5.70
CA GLY A 207 -5.30 -6.63 7.07
C GLY A 207 -6.76 -6.92 7.39
N GLN A 208 -7.60 -7.22 6.40
CA GLN A 208 -9.02 -7.49 6.64
C GLN A 208 -9.20 -8.84 7.33
N ARG A 209 -9.91 -8.81 8.45
CA ARG A 209 -10.29 -9.97 9.26
C ARG A 209 -11.69 -10.46 8.89
N SER A 210 -12.02 -11.68 9.30
CA SER A 210 -13.34 -12.29 9.05
C SER A 210 -14.53 -11.54 9.63
N ASP A 211 -14.31 -10.70 10.65
CA ASP A 211 -15.33 -9.83 11.26
C ASP A 211 -15.46 -8.47 10.54
N GLY A 212 -14.67 -8.23 9.49
CA GLY A 212 -14.65 -7.00 8.71
C GLY A 212 -13.74 -5.90 9.26
N PHE A 213 -13.10 -6.09 10.41
CA PHE A 213 -12.11 -5.16 10.93
C PHE A 213 -10.79 -5.26 10.17
N TYR A 214 -10.00 -4.20 10.26
CA TYR A 214 -8.65 -4.17 9.73
C TYR A 214 -7.65 -4.05 10.87
N ASP A 215 -6.70 -4.98 10.88
CA ASP A 215 -5.68 -5.08 11.91
C ASP A 215 -4.29 -4.76 11.36
N VAL A 216 -3.49 -4.08 12.17
CA VAL A 216 -2.07 -3.83 11.91
C VAL A 216 -1.30 -3.92 13.23
N GLU A 217 -0.16 -4.57 13.20
CA GLU A 217 0.83 -4.55 14.28
C GLU A 217 2.07 -3.77 13.84
N ILE A 218 2.52 -2.83 14.67
CA ILE A 218 3.63 -1.92 14.39
C ILE A 218 4.67 -2.08 15.51
N ILE A 219 5.90 -2.38 15.14
CA ILE A 219 7.03 -2.56 16.05
C ILE A 219 8.05 -1.45 15.76
N PRO A 220 8.16 -0.43 16.63
CA PRO A 220 9.20 0.60 16.51
C PRO A 220 10.59 -0.03 16.61
N CYS A 221 11.51 0.33 15.70
CA CYS A 221 12.89 -0.20 15.71
C CYS A 221 13.88 0.70 16.45
N GLU A 222 13.50 1.95 16.74
CA GLU A 222 14.35 2.93 17.40
C GLU A 222 14.24 2.88 18.93
N MET A 223 15.21 3.50 19.63
CA MET A 223 15.17 3.65 21.09
C MET A 223 14.17 4.74 21.49
N THR A 224 12.92 4.32 21.71
CA THR A 224 11.76 5.13 22.07
C THR A 224 10.94 4.45 23.18
N HIS A 225 10.09 5.22 23.87
CA HIS A 225 9.19 4.71 24.89
C HIS A 225 7.98 3.97 24.28
N LEU A 226 7.78 4.09 22.96
CA LEU A 226 6.74 3.37 22.23
C LEU A 226 7.03 1.86 22.23
N LYS A 227 6.10 1.10 22.79
CA LYS A 227 6.10 -0.37 22.74
C LYS A 227 5.47 -0.84 21.43
N PRO A 228 5.62 -2.13 21.05
CA PRO A 228 4.85 -2.73 19.96
C PRO A 228 3.35 -2.42 20.10
N ILE A 229 2.73 -1.98 19.02
CA ILE A 229 1.37 -1.47 19.00
C ILE A 229 0.52 -2.36 18.11
N LYS A 230 -0.61 -2.84 18.62
CA LYS A 230 -1.65 -3.48 17.83
C LYS A 230 -2.82 -2.52 17.71
N ILE A 231 -3.17 -2.18 16.49
CA ILE A 231 -4.30 -1.30 16.18
C ILE A 231 -5.29 -2.04 15.30
N SER A 232 -6.56 -1.91 15.64
CA SER A 232 -7.68 -2.50 14.91
C SER A 232 -8.74 -1.42 14.68
N GLY A 233 -9.40 -1.46 13.52
CA GLY A 233 -10.49 -0.54 13.22
C GLY A 233 -11.20 -0.82 11.92
N ILE A 234 -12.37 -0.19 11.74
CA ILE A 234 -13.13 -0.23 10.49
C ILE A 234 -12.58 0.87 9.57
N SER A 235 -11.38 0.66 9.04
CA SER A 235 -10.70 1.64 8.19
C SER A 235 -11.35 1.78 6.81
N ARG A 236 -12.07 0.74 6.36
CA ARG A 236 -12.80 0.69 5.09
C ARG A 236 -14.21 0.10 5.33
N PRO A 237 -15.23 0.93 5.56
CA PRO A 237 -16.57 0.48 5.96
C PRO A 237 -17.32 -0.30 4.86
N LEU A 238 -16.93 -0.11 3.60
CA LEU A 238 -17.38 -0.92 2.48
C LEU A 238 -16.20 -1.73 1.98
N ALA A 239 -16.20 -3.03 2.31
CA ALA A 239 -15.15 -3.96 1.90
C ALA A 239 -15.79 -5.25 1.38
N VAL A 240 -15.15 -5.84 0.38
CA VAL A 240 -15.54 -7.14 -0.18
C VAL A 240 -14.67 -8.20 0.46
N SER A 241 -15.30 -9.19 1.08
CA SER A 241 -14.62 -10.40 1.55
C SER A 241 -14.90 -11.53 0.57
N ASN A 242 -13.85 -12.27 0.22
CA ASN A 242 -14.01 -13.57 -0.40
C ASN A 242 -14.53 -14.57 0.65
N ASN A 243 -15.46 -15.43 0.26
CA ASN A 243 -15.99 -16.50 1.10
C ASN A 243 -15.28 -17.85 0.87
N TRP A 244 -14.49 -17.94 -0.21
CA TRP A 244 -13.72 -19.11 -0.58
C TRP A 244 -12.36 -19.16 0.14
N PRO A 245 -11.62 -20.28 0.08
CA PRO A 245 -10.30 -20.41 0.70
C PRO A 245 -9.23 -19.47 0.13
N GLY A 246 -9.41 -18.98 -1.10
CA GLY A 246 -8.41 -18.17 -1.81
C GLY A 246 -7.34 -19.01 -2.51
N PRO A 247 -6.26 -18.38 -2.98
CA PRO A 247 -5.19 -19.08 -3.68
C PRO A 247 -4.29 -19.85 -2.71
N GLN A 248 -3.81 -21.01 -3.15
CA GLN A 248 -2.63 -21.66 -2.60
C GLN A 248 -1.39 -21.05 -3.28
N VAL A 249 -0.49 -20.49 -2.47
CA VAL A 249 0.74 -19.82 -2.90
C VAL A 249 1.92 -20.62 -2.38
N ASP A 250 2.39 -21.54 -3.21
CA ASP A 250 3.56 -22.36 -2.92
C ASP A 250 4.86 -21.64 -3.29
N SER A 251 4.80 -20.74 -4.28
CA SER A 251 5.91 -19.89 -4.69
C SER A 251 5.40 -18.64 -5.39
N LEU A 252 6.18 -17.56 -5.36
CA LEU A 252 5.91 -16.33 -6.11
C LEU A 252 6.81 -16.24 -7.35
N TYR A 253 6.66 -17.21 -8.24
CA TYR A 253 7.38 -17.25 -9.53
C TYR A 253 6.41 -17.09 -10.71
N TYR A 254 6.34 -15.88 -11.25
CA TYR A 254 5.55 -15.55 -12.44
C TYR A 254 6.23 -14.40 -13.21
N PRO A 255 6.28 -14.45 -14.56
CA PRO A 255 6.87 -13.37 -15.35
C PRO A 255 6.25 -12.01 -15.01
N GLY A 256 7.08 -10.99 -14.79
CA GLY A 256 6.66 -9.66 -14.35
C GLY A 256 6.73 -9.45 -12.83
N LEU A 257 6.77 -10.50 -12.00
CA LEU A 257 6.77 -10.31 -10.54
C LEU A 257 8.04 -9.65 -10.00
N HIS A 258 9.22 -9.99 -10.54
CA HIS A 258 10.48 -9.38 -10.10
C HIS A 258 10.52 -7.89 -10.46
N TYR A 259 10.07 -7.54 -11.67
CA TYR A 259 9.87 -6.15 -12.05
C TYR A 259 8.88 -5.43 -11.11
N LEU A 260 7.69 -5.99 -10.88
CA LEU A 260 6.69 -5.38 -9.98
C LEU A 260 7.22 -5.19 -8.55
N SER A 261 7.91 -6.19 -8.01
CA SER A 261 8.55 -6.10 -6.70
C SER A 261 9.57 -4.96 -6.67
N SER A 262 10.42 -4.86 -7.69
CA SER A 262 11.44 -3.80 -7.79
C SER A 262 10.83 -2.41 -7.91
N VAL A 263 9.66 -2.29 -8.56
CA VAL A 263 8.88 -1.05 -8.61
C VAL A 263 8.35 -0.67 -7.23
N TYR A 264 7.78 -1.62 -6.48
CA TYR A 264 7.23 -1.38 -5.13
C TYR A 264 8.29 -1.13 -4.05
N ASP A 265 9.50 -1.65 -4.26
CA ASP A 265 10.66 -1.36 -3.42
C ASP A 265 11.33 -0.02 -3.76
N GLY A 266 10.90 0.67 -4.81
CA GLY A 266 11.48 1.94 -5.25
C GLY A 266 12.84 1.79 -5.95
N ILE A 267 13.26 0.56 -6.26
CA ILE A 267 14.50 0.28 -7.01
C ILE A 267 14.33 0.71 -8.47
N VAL A 268 13.14 0.50 -9.05
CA VAL A 268 12.80 0.94 -10.41
C VAL A 268 11.87 2.15 -10.34
N GLU A 269 12.45 3.33 -10.46
CA GLU A 269 11.71 4.59 -10.53
C GLU A 269 11.85 5.26 -11.91
N ASN A 270 10.84 5.09 -12.76
CA ASN A 270 10.77 5.69 -14.08
C ASN A 270 9.31 6.03 -14.46
N GLU A 271 9.09 6.50 -15.69
CA GLU A 271 7.77 6.90 -16.16
C GLU A 271 6.79 5.70 -16.20
N LEU A 272 7.26 4.56 -16.71
CA LEU A 272 6.45 3.35 -16.80
C LEU A 272 6.15 2.73 -15.44
N SER A 273 7.06 2.78 -14.46
CA SER A 273 6.85 2.16 -13.15
C SER A 273 5.72 2.80 -12.35
N LYS A 274 5.55 4.13 -12.47
CA LYS A 274 4.42 4.87 -11.89
C LYS A 274 3.08 4.45 -12.50
N LEU A 275 3.06 4.27 -13.82
CA LEU A 275 1.88 3.82 -14.55
C LEU A 275 1.53 2.37 -14.20
N VAL A 276 2.52 1.48 -14.18
CA VAL A 276 2.34 0.07 -13.81
C VAL A 276 1.77 -0.06 -12.41
N SER A 277 2.31 0.67 -11.42
CA SER A 277 1.78 0.67 -10.05
C SER A 277 0.30 1.08 -9.99
N SER A 278 -0.08 2.09 -10.78
CA SER A 278 -1.45 2.59 -10.86
C SER A 278 -2.39 1.56 -11.52
N VAL A 279 -1.91 0.87 -12.55
CA VAL A 279 -2.65 -0.13 -13.32
C VAL A 279 -2.86 -1.40 -12.50
N VAL A 280 -1.84 -1.87 -11.76
CA VAL A 280 -1.99 -3.03 -10.88
C VAL A 280 -2.95 -2.72 -9.73
N ARG A 281 -2.90 -1.51 -9.16
CA ARG A 281 -3.92 -1.03 -8.22
C ARG A 281 -5.32 -1.03 -8.82
N ALA A 282 -5.49 -0.61 -10.08
CA ALA A 282 -6.78 -0.67 -10.75
C ALA A 282 -7.25 -2.13 -10.93
N CYS A 283 -6.36 -3.05 -11.29
CA CYS A 283 -6.68 -4.48 -11.36
C CYS A 283 -7.16 -5.03 -10.01
N ARG A 284 -6.49 -4.66 -8.90
CA ARG A 284 -6.95 -4.97 -7.54
C ARG A 284 -8.37 -4.47 -7.30
N GLN A 285 -8.67 -3.21 -7.63
CA GLN A 285 -10.00 -2.64 -7.45
C GLN A 285 -11.07 -3.38 -8.28
N SER A 286 -10.71 -3.84 -9.48
CA SER A 286 -11.60 -4.64 -10.31
C SER A 286 -11.96 -5.98 -9.66
N PHE A 287 -11.02 -6.66 -8.99
CA PHE A 287 -11.33 -7.90 -8.26
C PHE A 287 -12.33 -7.74 -7.11
N TYR A 288 -12.44 -6.53 -6.56
CA TYR A 288 -13.35 -6.21 -5.46
C TYR A 288 -14.52 -5.31 -5.91
N SER A 289 -14.77 -5.23 -7.21
CA SER A 289 -15.89 -4.47 -7.75
C SER A 289 -17.19 -5.26 -7.60
N ILE A 290 -18.28 -4.60 -7.18
CA ILE A 290 -19.59 -5.24 -6.96
C ILE A 290 -20.31 -5.53 -8.29
N GLY A 291 -20.10 -4.71 -9.31
CA GLY A 291 -20.75 -4.81 -10.62
C GLY A 291 -19.81 -5.29 -11.73
N ALA A 292 -20.30 -6.17 -12.59
CA ALA A 292 -19.59 -6.72 -13.74
C ALA A 292 -19.12 -5.63 -14.72
N GLU A 293 -19.97 -4.62 -14.94
CA GLU A 293 -19.70 -3.47 -15.80
C GLU A 293 -18.57 -2.62 -15.22
N SER A 294 -18.61 -2.34 -13.92
CA SER A 294 -17.57 -1.57 -13.23
C SER A 294 -16.23 -2.30 -13.24
N GLN A 295 -16.25 -3.61 -12.97
CA GLN A 295 -15.07 -4.48 -13.06
C GLN A 295 -14.42 -4.40 -14.44
N PHE A 296 -15.20 -4.66 -15.49
CA PHE A 296 -14.72 -4.71 -16.87
C PHE A 296 -14.25 -3.33 -17.36
N LEU A 297 -15.03 -2.28 -17.15
CA LEU A 297 -14.68 -0.92 -17.61
C LEU A 297 -13.44 -0.40 -16.90
N ASN A 298 -13.28 -0.67 -15.60
CA ASN A 298 -12.07 -0.28 -14.88
C ASN A 298 -10.82 -0.98 -15.44
N LEU A 299 -10.92 -2.25 -15.83
CA LEU A 299 -9.83 -2.97 -16.52
C LEU A 299 -9.53 -2.37 -17.90
N VAL A 300 -10.56 -1.99 -18.67
CA VAL A 300 -10.35 -1.33 -19.97
C VAL A 300 -9.61 0.00 -19.79
N PHE A 301 -10.01 0.83 -18.82
CA PHE A 301 -9.31 2.08 -18.52
C PHE A 301 -7.88 1.84 -18.03
N ALA A 302 -7.66 0.79 -17.24
CA ALA A 302 -6.33 0.40 -16.80
C ALA A 302 -5.45 -0.02 -17.99
N LEU A 303 -5.97 -0.81 -18.93
CA LEU A 303 -5.26 -1.21 -20.14
C LEU A 303 -4.94 -0.02 -21.05
N ASP A 304 -5.91 0.84 -21.32
CA ASP A 304 -5.74 2.03 -22.16
C ASP A 304 -4.73 3.01 -21.55
N GLY A 305 -4.80 3.17 -20.22
CA GLY A 305 -3.82 3.92 -19.44
C GLY A 305 -2.42 3.32 -19.57
N LEU A 306 -2.27 2.01 -19.33
CA LEU A 306 -0.99 1.29 -19.41
C LEU A 306 -0.32 1.44 -20.78
N ALA A 307 -1.12 1.32 -21.85
CA ALA A 307 -0.63 1.40 -23.22
C ALA A 307 -0.36 2.85 -23.68
N ASN A 308 -0.78 3.85 -22.89
CA ASN A 308 -0.69 5.27 -23.21
C ASN A 308 -1.22 5.60 -24.62
N ILE A 309 -2.44 5.15 -24.87
CA ILE A 309 -3.13 5.33 -26.14
C ILE A 309 -3.33 6.82 -26.41
N ASP A 310 -2.89 7.30 -27.57
CA ASP A 310 -3.18 8.66 -28.01
C ASP A 310 -4.70 8.87 -28.11
N PRO A 311 -5.28 9.91 -27.50
CA PRO A 311 -6.73 10.17 -27.53
C PRO A 311 -7.34 10.27 -28.95
N ASN A 312 -6.52 10.55 -29.97
CA ASN A 312 -6.91 10.59 -31.37
C ASN A 312 -6.93 9.20 -32.03
N TRP A 313 -6.29 8.20 -31.43
CA TRP A 313 -6.29 6.83 -31.95
C TRP A 313 -7.59 6.15 -31.56
N LYS A 314 -8.50 6.06 -32.52
CA LYS A 314 -9.82 5.41 -32.36
C LYS A 314 -9.97 4.25 -33.35
N GLY A 315 -10.90 3.35 -33.04
CA GLY A 315 -11.24 2.23 -33.91
C GLY A 315 -10.04 1.33 -34.22
N TRP A 316 -9.82 1.02 -35.49
CA TRP A 316 -8.74 0.11 -35.91
C TRP A 316 -7.34 0.58 -35.55
N LYS A 317 -7.10 1.90 -35.43
CA LYS A 317 -5.80 2.40 -34.96
C LYS A 317 -5.53 2.03 -33.51
N GLN A 318 -6.49 2.20 -32.61
CA GLN A 318 -6.36 1.74 -31.23
C GLN A 318 -6.13 0.21 -31.16
N ARG A 319 -6.95 -0.54 -31.91
CA ARG A 319 -6.99 -2.00 -31.81
C ARG A 319 -5.72 -2.68 -32.33
N THR A 320 -5.20 -2.20 -33.45
CA THR A 320 -3.92 -2.70 -34.00
C THR A 320 -2.75 -2.40 -33.08
N TYR A 321 -2.74 -1.24 -32.40
CA TYR A 321 -1.73 -0.90 -31.41
C TYR A 321 -1.73 -1.83 -30.19
N ILE A 322 -2.90 -2.06 -29.58
CA ILE A 322 -3.01 -3.00 -28.45
C ILE A 322 -2.68 -4.43 -28.87
N ALA A 323 -3.09 -4.86 -30.06
CA ALA A 323 -2.73 -6.16 -30.60
C ALA A 323 -1.21 -6.30 -30.78
N ALA A 324 -0.51 -5.24 -31.23
CA ALA A 324 0.95 -5.25 -31.37
C ALA A 324 1.65 -5.39 -30.01
N LEU A 325 1.20 -4.66 -29.00
CA LEU A 325 1.75 -4.74 -27.63
C LEU A 325 1.50 -6.11 -26.96
N THR A 326 0.43 -6.80 -27.32
CA THR A 326 0.01 -8.05 -26.65
C THR A 326 0.40 -9.32 -27.42
N CYS A 327 1.05 -9.20 -28.58
CA CYS A 327 1.34 -10.36 -29.44
C CYS A 327 2.66 -11.07 -29.14
N ASN A 328 3.55 -10.51 -28.32
CA ASN A 328 4.91 -11.03 -28.07
C ASN A 328 5.64 -11.42 -29.36
N ASN A 329 5.65 -10.52 -30.35
CA ASN A 329 6.28 -10.71 -31.66
C ASN A 329 5.79 -11.95 -32.44
N SER A 330 4.55 -12.40 -32.20
CA SER A 330 3.92 -13.52 -32.91
C SER A 330 2.76 -13.06 -33.77
N LEU A 331 2.87 -13.27 -35.09
CA LEU A 331 1.80 -12.95 -36.05
C LEU A 331 0.48 -13.68 -35.76
N ILE A 332 0.56 -14.94 -35.30
CA ILE A 332 -0.63 -15.73 -34.94
C ILE A 332 -1.35 -15.08 -33.75
N LYS A 333 -0.59 -14.71 -32.70
CA LYS A 333 -1.14 -14.02 -31.53
C LYS A 333 -1.66 -12.63 -31.91
N PHE A 334 -0.98 -11.91 -32.79
CA PHE A 334 -1.42 -10.59 -33.26
C PHE A 334 -2.80 -10.66 -33.90
N LYS A 335 -3.00 -11.56 -34.88
CA LYS A 335 -4.30 -11.75 -35.55
C LYS A 335 -5.41 -12.07 -34.56
N LYS A 336 -5.15 -13.04 -33.67
CA LYS A 336 -6.10 -13.46 -32.65
C LYS A 336 -6.45 -12.31 -31.70
N ASN A 337 -5.46 -11.61 -31.17
CA ASN A 337 -5.67 -10.54 -30.20
C ASN A 337 -6.37 -9.35 -30.83
N LEU A 338 -6.09 -9.04 -32.11
CA LEU A 338 -6.76 -7.98 -32.86
C LEU A 338 -8.26 -8.25 -33.02
N GLU A 339 -8.63 -9.48 -33.41
CA GLU A 339 -10.02 -9.90 -33.54
C GLU A 339 -10.74 -9.85 -32.18
N VAL A 340 -10.15 -10.47 -31.15
CA VAL A 340 -10.74 -10.53 -29.80
C VAL A 340 -10.87 -9.14 -29.17
N TYR A 341 -9.84 -8.30 -29.27
CA TYR A 341 -9.90 -6.96 -28.67
C TYR A 341 -10.88 -6.05 -29.41
N ASP A 342 -11.03 -6.20 -30.72
CA ASP A 342 -12.05 -5.48 -31.48
C ASP A 342 -13.48 -5.86 -31.06
N GLU A 343 -13.75 -7.14 -30.80
CA GLU A 343 -15.01 -7.65 -30.24
C GLU A 343 -15.27 -7.04 -28.85
N LEU A 344 -14.30 -7.16 -27.93
CA LEU A 344 -14.40 -6.58 -26.58
C LEU A 344 -14.69 -5.08 -26.60
N TYR A 345 -14.09 -4.34 -27.53
CA TYR A 345 -14.28 -2.89 -27.59
C TYR A 345 -15.59 -2.49 -28.28
N THR A 346 -15.94 -3.15 -29.39
CA THR A 346 -17.09 -2.77 -30.24
C THR A 346 -18.39 -3.35 -29.72
N ASP A 347 -18.37 -4.62 -29.33
CA ASP A 347 -19.57 -5.40 -29.05
C ASP A 347 -19.85 -5.47 -27.54
N VAL A 348 -18.83 -5.23 -26.70
CA VAL A 348 -18.99 -5.14 -25.24
C VAL A 348 -18.86 -3.70 -24.76
N ARG A 349 -17.64 -3.13 -24.68
CA ARG A 349 -17.40 -1.82 -24.06
C ARG A 349 -18.26 -0.71 -24.62
N ASN A 350 -18.35 -0.58 -25.95
CA ASN A 350 -19.16 0.47 -26.56
C ASN A 350 -20.64 0.29 -26.29
N LYS A 351 -21.13 -0.95 -26.18
CA LYS A 351 -22.52 -1.23 -25.83
C LYS A 351 -22.83 -0.87 -24.37
N LEU A 352 -21.92 -1.19 -23.46
CA LEU A 352 -22.04 -0.78 -22.06
C LEU A 352 -22.03 0.74 -21.90
N VAL A 353 -21.09 1.43 -22.56
CA VAL A 353 -20.86 2.87 -22.35
C VAL A 353 -21.79 3.77 -23.15
N HIS A 354 -22.10 3.43 -24.40
CA HIS A 354 -22.84 4.31 -25.32
C HIS A 354 -24.30 3.92 -25.48
N ASP A 355 -24.60 2.61 -25.40
CA ASP A 355 -25.96 2.11 -25.54
C ASP A 355 -26.63 1.86 -24.18
N GLY A 356 -25.89 2.01 -23.07
CA GLY A 356 -26.39 1.83 -21.71
C GLY A 356 -26.81 0.39 -21.41
N LYS A 357 -26.22 -0.59 -22.09
CA LYS A 357 -26.54 -2.00 -21.92
C LYS A 357 -25.79 -2.61 -20.75
N ASP A 358 -26.32 -3.71 -20.22
CA ASP A 358 -25.65 -4.55 -19.22
C ASP A 358 -25.16 -5.87 -19.82
N PHE A 359 -24.24 -6.56 -19.14
CA PHE A 359 -23.70 -7.84 -19.63
C PHE A 359 -24.77 -8.90 -19.91
N TYR A 360 -25.86 -8.92 -19.12
CA TYR A 360 -26.97 -9.86 -19.32
C TYR A 360 -27.72 -9.61 -20.64
N GLU A 361 -27.75 -8.37 -21.14
CA GLU A 361 -28.40 -8.00 -22.41
C GLU A 361 -27.51 -8.31 -23.62
N LEU A 362 -26.20 -8.35 -23.40
CA LEU A 362 -25.21 -8.66 -24.43
C LEU A 362 -25.08 -10.17 -24.67
N ASN A 363 -25.56 -11.02 -23.76
CA ASN A 363 -25.31 -12.46 -23.74
C ASN A 363 -23.80 -12.79 -23.81
N VAL A 364 -22.96 -11.97 -23.17
CA VAL A 364 -21.51 -12.16 -23.09
C VAL A 364 -21.12 -12.42 -21.64
N ASN A 365 -20.16 -13.31 -21.42
CA ASN A 365 -19.64 -13.59 -20.09
C ASN A 365 -18.71 -12.46 -19.62
N ALA A 366 -19.10 -11.77 -18.55
CA ALA A 366 -18.33 -10.66 -17.98
C ALA A 366 -16.96 -11.08 -17.42
N ASN A 367 -16.89 -12.26 -16.82
CA ASN A 367 -15.66 -12.78 -16.21
C ASN A 367 -14.64 -13.16 -17.29
N GLU A 368 -15.08 -13.77 -18.38
CA GLU A 368 -14.21 -14.06 -19.53
C GLU A 368 -13.72 -12.77 -20.21
N SER A 369 -14.60 -11.78 -20.35
CA SER A 369 -14.25 -10.47 -20.92
C SER A 369 -13.22 -9.75 -20.05
N SER A 370 -13.43 -9.75 -18.73
CA SER A 370 -12.52 -9.16 -17.73
C SER A 370 -11.17 -9.88 -17.70
N GLU A 371 -11.19 -11.22 -17.71
CA GLU A 371 -9.99 -12.06 -17.74
C GLU A 371 -9.15 -11.78 -18.99
N GLN A 372 -9.80 -11.55 -20.14
CA GLN A 372 -9.07 -11.27 -21.37
C GLN A 372 -8.37 -9.90 -21.33
N ILE A 373 -9.00 -8.86 -20.79
CA ILE A 373 -8.34 -7.55 -20.59
C ILE A 373 -7.22 -7.65 -19.55
N PHE A 374 -7.45 -8.37 -18.45
CA PHE A 374 -6.44 -8.59 -17.43
C PHE A 374 -5.20 -9.33 -18.00
N LYS A 375 -5.40 -10.33 -18.86
CA LYS A 375 -4.31 -10.99 -19.60
C LYS A 375 -3.52 -10.01 -20.46
N TYR A 376 -4.17 -9.09 -21.17
CA TYR A 376 -3.47 -8.07 -21.95
C TYR A 376 -2.62 -7.16 -21.06
N ILE A 377 -3.14 -6.74 -19.91
CA ILE A 377 -2.37 -5.97 -18.91
C ILE A 377 -1.13 -6.75 -18.45
N LYS A 378 -1.29 -8.04 -18.08
CA LYS A 378 -0.16 -8.90 -17.69
C LYS A 378 0.89 -9.00 -18.80
N ILE A 379 0.47 -9.23 -20.04
CA ILE A 379 1.37 -9.35 -21.19
C ILE A 379 2.17 -8.06 -21.40
N ILE A 380 1.55 -6.89 -21.29
CA ILE A 380 2.25 -5.61 -21.47
C ILE A 380 3.25 -5.37 -20.33
N ILE A 381 2.92 -5.70 -19.08
CA ILE A 381 3.86 -5.61 -17.96
C ILE A 381 5.06 -6.55 -18.18
N ILE A 382 4.81 -7.78 -18.64
CA ILE A 382 5.87 -8.73 -18.99
C ILE A 382 6.72 -8.20 -20.15
N LEU A 383 6.10 -7.57 -21.16
CA LEU A 383 6.81 -6.95 -22.28
C LEU A 383 7.76 -5.83 -21.81
N ILE A 384 7.28 -4.98 -20.90
CA ILE A 384 8.07 -3.89 -20.30
C ILE A 384 9.30 -4.48 -19.58
N GLU A 385 9.11 -5.48 -18.73
CA GLU A 385 10.20 -6.18 -18.04
C GLU A 385 11.20 -6.81 -19.03
N SER A 386 10.69 -7.56 -20.01
CA SER A 386 11.50 -8.34 -20.96
C SER A 386 12.42 -7.47 -21.81
N ASN A 387 12.00 -6.24 -22.12
CA ASN A 387 12.76 -5.31 -22.95
C ASN A 387 13.45 -4.20 -22.13
N GLY A 388 13.24 -4.16 -20.81
CA GLY A 388 13.77 -3.10 -19.95
C GLY A 388 13.26 -1.71 -20.31
N PHE A 389 12.00 -1.58 -20.76
CA PHE A 389 11.44 -0.27 -21.11
C PHE A 389 11.31 0.62 -19.87
N SER A 390 11.66 1.88 -20.02
CA SER A 390 11.66 2.90 -18.96
C SER A 390 10.74 4.08 -19.26
N THR A 391 10.41 4.31 -20.53
CA THR A 391 9.58 5.44 -21.01
C THR A 391 8.38 4.98 -21.82
N LEU A 392 7.35 5.83 -21.88
CA LEU A 392 6.18 5.59 -22.72
C LEU A 392 6.50 5.60 -24.22
N GLN A 393 7.54 6.34 -24.61
CA GLN A 393 7.96 6.43 -26.00
C GLN A 393 8.58 5.11 -26.48
N GLU A 394 9.41 4.44 -25.66
CA GLU A 394 9.99 3.14 -26.00
C GLU A 394 8.91 2.08 -26.26
N LEU A 395 7.90 2.02 -25.39
CA LEU A 395 6.75 1.12 -25.54
C LEU A 395 5.99 1.39 -26.85
N ARG A 396 5.80 2.67 -27.17
CA ARG A 396 5.13 3.10 -28.40
C ARG A 396 5.94 2.76 -29.65
N ASP A 397 7.23 3.07 -29.64
CA ASP A 397 8.14 2.83 -30.76
C ASP A 397 8.24 1.34 -31.07
N TYR A 398 8.26 0.49 -30.04
CA TYR A 398 8.20 -0.96 -30.21
C TYR A 398 6.96 -1.41 -30.99
N ALA A 399 5.76 -0.95 -30.59
CA ALA A 399 4.52 -1.32 -31.27
C ALA A 399 4.44 -0.77 -32.70
N VAL A 400 4.84 0.49 -32.90
CA VAL A 400 4.86 1.13 -34.24
C VAL A 400 5.83 0.41 -35.16
N HIS A 401 7.01 0.05 -34.66
CA HIS A 401 7.99 -0.72 -35.42
C HIS A 401 7.41 -2.05 -35.91
N LEU A 402 6.74 -2.81 -35.04
CA LEU A 402 6.06 -4.06 -35.43
C LEU A 402 4.99 -3.80 -36.51
N LEU A 403 4.16 -2.77 -36.33
CA LEU A 403 3.06 -2.44 -37.24
C LEU A 403 3.53 -1.94 -38.62
N GLN A 404 4.79 -1.50 -38.74
CA GLN A 404 5.39 -1.12 -40.01
C GLN A 404 5.95 -2.31 -40.80
N GLN A 405 6.12 -3.48 -40.18
CA GLN A 405 6.58 -4.68 -40.86
C GLN A 405 5.50 -5.28 -41.77
N GLU A 406 5.91 -5.78 -42.93
CA GLU A 406 5.00 -6.29 -43.98
C GLU A 406 4.05 -7.38 -43.48
N GLY A 407 4.55 -8.31 -42.65
CA GLY A 407 3.73 -9.38 -42.08
C GLY A 407 2.57 -8.87 -41.23
N TYR A 408 2.81 -7.84 -40.41
CA TYR A 408 1.80 -7.25 -39.53
C TYR A 408 0.83 -6.34 -40.30
N ARG A 409 1.30 -5.65 -41.34
CA ARG A 409 0.44 -4.88 -42.25
C ARG A 409 -0.56 -5.79 -42.96
N THR A 410 -0.08 -6.87 -43.57
CA THR A 410 -0.92 -7.87 -44.24
C THR A 410 -1.91 -8.52 -43.26
N ALA A 411 -1.44 -8.89 -42.07
CA ALA A 411 -2.31 -9.45 -41.03
C ALA A 411 -3.39 -8.46 -40.56
N SER A 412 -3.07 -7.17 -40.49
CA SER A 412 -4.04 -6.13 -40.13
C SER A 412 -5.13 -6.01 -41.18
N VAL A 413 -4.76 -5.94 -42.47
CA VAL A 413 -5.72 -5.88 -43.58
C VAL A 413 -6.65 -7.09 -43.58
N GLU A 414 -6.09 -8.30 -43.48
CA GLU A 414 -6.85 -9.55 -43.46
C GLU A 414 -7.93 -9.59 -42.36
N ILE A 415 -7.58 -9.21 -41.13
CA ILE A 415 -8.52 -9.20 -40.02
C ILE A 415 -9.53 -8.05 -40.14
N ILE A 416 -9.08 -6.87 -40.54
CA ILE A 416 -9.97 -5.70 -40.74
C ILE A 416 -11.00 -6.02 -41.82
N ASP A 417 -10.60 -6.63 -42.94
CA ASP A 417 -11.51 -7.02 -44.01
C ASP A 417 -12.51 -8.07 -43.55
N LYS A 418 -12.03 -9.14 -42.91
CA LYS A 418 -12.88 -10.20 -42.37
C LYS A 418 -13.95 -9.64 -41.43
N VAL A 419 -13.54 -8.84 -40.44
CA VAL A 419 -14.45 -8.29 -39.42
C VAL A 419 -15.38 -7.21 -39.99
N SER A 420 -14.86 -6.33 -40.85
CA SER A 420 -15.66 -5.28 -41.50
C SER A 420 -16.74 -5.89 -42.40
N LEU A 421 -16.40 -6.91 -43.18
CA LEU A 421 -17.33 -7.66 -44.02
C LEU A 421 -18.45 -8.30 -43.18
N LEU A 422 -18.08 -9.01 -42.10
CA LEU A 422 -19.05 -9.65 -41.19
C LEU A 422 -20.03 -8.64 -40.57
N ARG A 423 -19.59 -7.40 -40.34
CA ARG A 423 -20.42 -6.32 -39.78
C ARG A 423 -21.09 -5.45 -40.84
N GLY A 424 -20.94 -5.75 -42.13
CA GLY A 424 -21.51 -4.95 -43.22
C GLY A 424 -20.97 -3.52 -43.28
N LYS A 425 -19.72 -3.29 -42.87
CA LYS A 425 -19.05 -1.99 -42.85
C LYS A 425 -17.92 -1.94 -43.88
N ASN A 426 -17.63 -0.75 -44.38
CA ASN A 426 -16.45 -0.55 -45.21
C ASN A 426 -15.17 -0.58 -44.35
N PRO A 427 -14.14 -1.33 -44.75
CA PRO A 427 -12.83 -1.32 -44.09
C PRO A 427 -12.24 0.09 -44.01
N ASN A 428 -11.64 0.42 -42.88
CA ASN A 428 -10.83 1.64 -42.72
C ASN A 428 -9.48 1.24 -42.13
N TYR A 429 -8.42 1.44 -42.90
CA TYR A 429 -7.08 0.97 -42.56
C TYR A 429 -6.30 2.07 -41.83
N PRO A 430 -5.74 1.79 -40.64
CA PRO A 430 -4.92 2.77 -39.94
C PRO A 430 -3.57 2.97 -40.64
N SER A 431 -3.08 4.21 -40.64
CA SER A 431 -1.71 4.55 -41.03
C SER A 431 -0.78 4.57 -39.81
N TRP A 432 0.35 3.87 -39.92
CA TRP A 432 1.38 3.67 -38.90
C TRP A 432 2.78 4.05 -39.39
#